data_AF-A0A9N9XAU2-F1
#
_entry.id   AF-A0A9N9XAU2-F1
#
_cell.length_a   1.000
_cell.length_b   1.000
_cell.length_c   1.000
_cell.angle_alpha   90.00
_cell.angle_beta   90.00
_cell.angle_gamma   90.00
#
_symmetry.space_group_name_H-M   'P 1'
#
loop_
_entity.id
_entity.type
_entity.pdbx_description
1 polymer ?
#
loop_
_entity_poly.entity_id
_entity_poly.type
_entity_poly.pdbx_seq_one_letter_code
_entity_poly.pdbx_strand_id
1 'polypeptide(L)'
;MDFFGLTSYGFSNPFADMVRADYIEPIAPPKNPLKAESKFKKSLSEKIKVLDCYIGHADGYAYKSHERLEKMKRKYVRKPDGPIDMYNYPGTTSMEIGWWQTDTTLDSETWHKEKRYPSTKSELSRYVEICMKKDKAFRPTAY
;
A
#
# COMPACT_ATOMS: atom_id res chain seq x y z
N MET A 1 31.57 20.26 -4.77
CA MET A 1 30.58 21.35 -4.87
C MET A 1 29.45 20.84 -5.73
N ASP A 2 28.21 20.99 -5.26
CA ASP A 2 27.02 20.63 -6.02
C ASP A 2 26.63 21.85 -6.87
N PHE A 3 26.61 21.71 -8.20
CA PHE A 3 26.17 22.76 -9.12
C PHE A 3 24.87 22.26 -9.77
N PHE A 4 23.75 22.94 -9.51
CA PHE A 4 22.41 22.53 -9.96
C PHE A 4 21.98 21.10 -9.57
N GLY A 5 22.46 20.59 -8.43
CA GLY A 5 22.11 19.24 -7.96
C GLY A 5 22.79 18.10 -8.74
N LEU A 6 23.71 18.42 -9.66
CA LEU A 6 24.61 17.46 -10.27
C LEU A 6 25.91 17.34 -9.47
N THR A 7 26.13 16.14 -8.94
CA THR A 7 27.42 15.68 -8.42
C THR A 7 28.23 15.01 -9.54
N SER A 8 29.52 14.77 -9.32
CA SER A 8 30.37 13.95 -10.20
C SER A 8 29.86 12.51 -10.38
N TYR A 9 28.93 12.06 -9.54
CA TYR A 9 28.31 10.73 -9.56
C TYR A 9 26.85 10.76 -10.02
N GLY A 10 26.34 11.91 -10.49
CA GLY A 10 24.97 12.10 -10.95
C GLY A 10 24.12 12.99 -10.03
N PHE A 11 22.79 12.86 -10.12
CA PHE A 11 21.87 13.67 -9.32
C PHE A 11 21.99 13.39 -7.82
N SER A 12 22.04 14.44 -7.01
CA SER A 12 22.14 14.31 -5.55
C SER A 12 20.86 13.75 -4.92
N ASN A 13 19.69 14.02 -5.50
CA ASN A 13 18.40 13.54 -5.02
C ASN A 13 17.38 13.32 -6.15
N PRO A 14 17.46 12.20 -6.90
CA PRO A 14 16.55 11.95 -8.02
C PRO A 14 15.08 11.81 -7.59
N PHE A 15 14.82 11.39 -6.35
CA PHE A 15 13.45 11.22 -5.85
C PHE A 15 12.79 12.55 -5.48
N ALA A 16 13.54 13.57 -5.11
CA ALA A 16 12.96 14.86 -4.72
C ALA A 16 12.29 15.54 -5.92
N ASP A 17 12.93 15.46 -7.09
CA ASP A 17 12.42 16.04 -8.34
C ASP A 17 11.18 15.30 -8.87
N MET A 18 11.03 14.02 -8.52
CA MET A 18 9.88 13.23 -8.91
C MET A 18 8.62 13.56 -8.10
N VAL A 19 8.75 14.04 -6.87
CA VAL A 19 7.61 14.21 -5.95
C VAL A 19 6.69 15.32 -6.45
N ARG A 20 5.37 15.05 -6.38
CA ARG A 20 4.35 16.05 -6.70
C ARG A 20 4.42 17.21 -5.71
N ALA A 21 4.26 18.44 -6.19
CA ALA A 21 4.24 19.62 -5.33
C ALA A 21 3.10 19.58 -4.30
N ASP A 22 1.98 18.94 -4.65
CA ASP A 22 0.80 18.81 -3.81
C ASP A 22 0.93 17.73 -2.71
N TYR A 23 1.94 16.88 -2.82
CA TYR A 23 2.12 15.75 -1.92
C TYR A 23 2.85 16.18 -0.64
N ILE A 24 2.17 16.05 0.50
CA ILE A 24 2.69 16.42 1.82
C ILE A 24 2.70 15.20 2.73
N GLU A 25 3.90 14.79 3.17
CA GLU A 25 4.01 13.72 4.16
C GLU A 25 3.57 14.19 5.55
N PRO A 26 2.98 13.30 6.37
CA PRO A 26 2.66 13.62 7.75
C PRO A 26 3.93 13.96 8.55
N ILE A 27 3.76 14.82 9.56
CA ILE A 27 4.84 15.21 10.47
C ILE A 27 5.15 14.02 11.39
N ALA A 28 6.44 13.73 11.55
CA ALA A 28 6.92 12.67 12.42
C ALA A 28 6.40 12.83 13.86
N PRO A 29 5.93 11.75 14.50
CA PRO A 29 5.58 11.81 15.90
C PRO A 29 6.82 12.16 16.74
N PRO A 30 6.62 12.83 17.89
CA PRO A 30 7.73 13.18 18.77
C PRO A 30 8.48 11.91 19.22
N LYS A 31 9.81 11.93 19.14
CA LYS A 31 10.68 10.79 19.54
C LYS A 31 10.48 10.34 20.99
N ASN A 32 9.95 11.22 21.85
CA ASN A 32 9.63 10.94 23.25
C ASN A 32 8.21 11.47 23.59
N PRO A 33 7.13 10.75 23.25
CA PRO A 33 5.76 11.16 23.59
C PRO A 33 5.48 11.17 25.09
N LEU A 34 6.31 10.48 25.89
CA LEU A 34 6.26 10.53 27.35
C LEU A 34 6.78 11.85 27.92
N LYS A 35 7.58 12.61 27.15
CA LYS A 35 8.07 13.94 27.54
C LYS A 35 7.30 15.08 26.86
N ALA A 36 6.54 14.79 25.80
CA ALA A 36 5.71 15.75 25.07
C ALA A 36 4.38 16.06 25.80
N GLU A 37 4.39 16.02 27.12
CA GLU A 37 3.19 16.16 27.96
C GLU A 37 2.68 17.60 27.95
N SER A 38 1.48 17.77 27.39
CA SER A 38 0.48 18.75 27.86
C SER A 38 -0.88 18.59 27.17
N LYS A 39 -0.97 17.96 25.99
CA LYS A 39 -2.23 17.95 25.20
C LYS A 39 -2.86 16.58 24.89
N PHE A 40 -2.17 15.46 25.14
CA PHE A 40 -2.70 14.14 24.79
C PHE A 40 -3.39 13.46 25.98
N LYS A 41 -4.73 13.54 26.04
CA LYS A 41 -5.62 12.77 26.95
C LYS A 41 -5.73 11.28 26.59
N LYS A 42 -4.70 10.69 25.97
CA LYS A 42 -4.73 9.30 25.48
C LYS A 42 -4.11 8.34 26.49
N SER A 43 -4.59 7.09 26.49
CA SER A 43 -4.06 6.01 27.31
C SER A 43 -2.58 5.72 27.01
N LEU A 44 -1.82 5.20 27.99
CA LEU A 44 -0.39 4.86 27.81
C LEU A 44 -0.17 3.91 26.62
N SER A 45 -1.07 2.93 26.45
CA SER A 45 -1.02 1.98 25.35
C SER A 45 -1.13 2.68 23.99
N GLU A 46 -2.01 3.67 23.83
CA GLU A 46 -2.11 4.47 22.62
C GLU A 46 -0.86 5.32 22.36
N LYS A 47 -0.20 5.83 23.41
CA LYS A 47 1.07 6.57 23.27
C LYS A 47 2.21 5.67 22.77
N ILE A 48 2.27 4.43 23.26
CA ILE A 48 3.30 3.45 22.86
C ILE A 48 3.12 3.02 21.40
N LYS A 49 1.86 2.88 20.94
CA LYS A 49 1.55 2.54 19.55
C LYS A 49 2.09 3.56 18.53
N VAL A 50 2.22 4.83 18.92
CA VAL A 50 2.75 5.90 18.07
C VAL A 50 4.27 5.81 17.94
N LEU A 51 4.96 5.43 19.01
CA LEU A 51 6.41 5.31 19.06
C LEU A 51 6.94 4.13 18.26
N ASP A 52 6.35 2.96 18.51
CA ASP A 52 6.92 1.71 18.06
C ASP A 52 6.01 1.01 17.06
N CYS A 53 6.52 0.87 15.84
CA CYS A 53 5.90 0.08 14.79
C CYS A 53 5.75 -1.41 15.15
N TYR A 54 6.43 -1.90 16.20
CA TYR A 54 6.28 -3.27 16.69
C TYR A 54 5.07 -3.48 17.60
N ILE A 55 4.60 -2.43 18.28
CA ILE A 55 3.59 -2.54 19.35
C ILE A 55 2.21 -2.03 18.87
N GLY A 56 2.17 -1.19 17.82
CA GLY A 56 0.94 -0.55 17.34
C GLY A 56 0.65 -0.66 15.85
N HIS A 57 -0.49 -0.08 15.46
CA HIS A 57 -0.81 0.20 14.06
C HIS A 57 0.13 1.31 13.60
N ALA A 58 1.18 0.93 12.87
CA ALA A 58 2.04 1.90 12.22
C ALA A 58 1.28 2.60 11.10
N ASP A 59 1.47 3.92 11.02
CA ASP A 59 0.92 4.83 10.01
C ASP A 59 1.37 4.55 8.58
N GLY A 60 2.42 3.73 8.39
CA GLY A 60 2.97 3.45 7.08
C GLY A 60 4.00 4.47 6.59
N TYR A 61 4.45 5.40 7.44
CA TYR A 61 5.47 6.40 7.08
C TYR A 61 6.78 6.19 7.83
N ALA A 62 7.89 6.29 7.10
CA ALA A 62 9.24 6.10 7.65
C ALA A 62 9.87 7.39 8.21
N TYR A 63 9.30 8.57 7.92
CA TYR A 63 9.76 9.87 8.42
C TYR A 63 11.26 10.13 8.23
N LYS A 64 11.79 9.78 7.05
CA LYS A 64 13.23 9.87 6.72
C LYS A 64 14.16 9.07 7.65
N SER A 65 13.63 8.12 8.43
CA SER A 65 14.41 7.20 9.27
C SER A 65 14.57 5.84 8.60
N HIS A 66 15.81 5.47 8.29
CA HIS A 66 16.13 4.16 7.73
C HIS A 66 15.77 3.02 8.71
N GLU A 67 16.05 3.20 10.00
CA GLU A 67 15.73 2.21 11.02
C GLU A 67 14.22 1.93 11.07
N ARG A 68 13.39 2.97 11.01
CA ARG A 68 11.92 2.81 10.96
C ARG A 68 11.48 2.09 9.69
N LEU A 69 12.04 2.46 8.53
CA LEU A 69 11.74 1.80 7.25
C LEU A 69 12.03 0.29 7.32
N GLU A 70 13.17 -0.09 7.89
CA GLU A 70 13.56 -1.49 8.03
C GLU A 70 12.59 -2.27 8.93
N LYS A 71 12.22 -1.68 10.07
CA LYS A 71 11.23 -2.26 10.99
C LYS A 71 9.85 -2.43 10.32
N MET A 72 9.42 -1.43 9.54
CA MET A 72 8.18 -1.49 8.76
C MET A 72 8.20 -2.63 7.74
N LYS A 73 9.30 -2.80 7.00
CA LYS A 73 9.48 -3.91 6.05
C LYS A 73 9.36 -5.26 6.74
N ARG A 74 10.01 -5.44 7.90
CA ARG A 74 9.94 -6.69 8.68
C ARG A 74 8.52 -7.02 9.16
N LYS A 75 7.67 -6.01 9.37
CA LYS A 75 6.27 -6.16 9.80
C LYS A 75 5.26 -6.10 8.67
N TYR A 76 5.72 -6.01 7.41
CA TYR A 76 4.84 -5.88 6.25
C TYR A 76 3.90 -4.66 6.34
N VAL A 77 4.32 -3.61 7.07
CA VAL A 77 3.59 -2.34 7.11
C VAL A 77 3.84 -1.63 5.79
N ARG A 78 2.76 -1.41 5.03
CA ARG A 78 2.80 -0.69 3.75
C ARG A 78 2.49 0.78 3.97
N LYS A 79 3.08 1.62 3.13
CA LYS A 79 2.70 3.02 3.03
C LYS A 79 1.27 3.11 2.47
N PRO A 80 0.39 3.97 3.00
CA PRO A 80 -0.96 4.11 2.48
C PRO A 80 -0.99 4.71 1.07
N ASP A 81 -0.13 5.70 0.81
CA ASP A 81 -0.05 6.36 -0.50
C ASP A 81 0.75 5.54 -1.50
N GLY A 82 0.21 5.41 -2.71
CA GLY A 82 0.87 4.72 -3.82
C GLY A 82 1.84 5.63 -4.59
N PRO A 83 2.67 5.06 -5.48
CA PRO A 83 3.56 5.84 -6.33
C PRO A 83 2.84 6.89 -7.19
N ILE A 84 1.62 6.59 -7.65
CA ILE A 84 0.79 7.49 -8.48
C ILE A 84 0.38 8.76 -7.71
N ASP A 85 0.08 8.62 -6.42
CA ASP A 85 -0.32 9.75 -5.57
C ASP A 85 0.88 10.60 -5.15
N MET A 86 2.08 9.99 -5.12
CA MET A 86 3.30 10.62 -4.63
C MET A 86 4.13 11.33 -5.70
N TYR A 87 4.25 10.74 -6.89
CA TYR A 87 5.19 11.17 -7.92
C TYR A 87 4.48 11.74 -9.16
N ASN A 88 5.14 12.63 -9.89
CA ASN A 88 4.65 13.19 -11.15
C ASN A 88 4.78 12.19 -12.31
N TYR A 89 5.79 11.32 -12.26
CA TYR A 89 6.09 10.35 -13.30
C TYR A 89 6.70 9.06 -12.69
N PRO A 90 6.61 7.91 -13.38
CA PRO A 90 7.23 6.67 -12.91
C PRO A 90 8.75 6.74 -13.01
N GLY A 91 9.45 6.52 -11.90
CA GLY A 91 10.93 6.52 -11.89
C GLY A 91 11.56 5.18 -12.25
N THR A 92 10.78 4.11 -12.26
CA THR A 92 11.21 2.76 -12.64
C THR A 92 10.20 2.11 -13.56
N THR A 93 10.67 1.17 -14.38
CA THR A 93 9.83 0.38 -15.32
C THR A 93 8.73 -0.40 -14.60
N SER A 94 8.99 -0.85 -13.37
CA SER A 94 7.98 -1.51 -12.54
C SER A 94 6.83 -0.57 -12.10
N MET A 95 7.08 0.73 -11.99
CA MET A 95 6.04 1.71 -11.67
C MET A 95 5.18 2.05 -12.88
N GLU A 96 5.72 1.96 -14.10
CA GLU A 96 4.99 2.25 -15.34
C GLU A 96 3.73 1.40 -15.47
N ILE A 97 3.79 0.11 -15.12
CA ILE A 97 2.65 -0.82 -15.19
C ILE A 97 1.47 -0.32 -14.35
N GLY A 98 1.75 0.21 -13.16
CA GLY A 98 0.72 0.77 -12.28
C GLY A 98 0.17 2.10 -12.79
N TRP A 99 1.01 2.90 -13.46
CA TRP A 99 0.68 4.27 -13.89
C TRP A 99 -0.51 4.34 -14.86
N TRP A 100 -0.66 3.33 -15.70
CA TRP A 100 -1.78 3.23 -16.65
C TRP A 100 -3.13 2.89 -15.99
N GLN A 101 -3.16 2.58 -14.69
CA GLN A 101 -4.41 2.29 -13.98
C GLN A 101 -5.24 3.54 -13.68
N THR A 102 -4.63 4.72 -13.70
CA THR A 102 -5.28 6.01 -13.39
C THR A 102 -5.44 6.89 -14.63
N ASP A 103 -5.61 6.28 -15.79
CA ASP A 103 -5.86 7.00 -17.02
C ASP A 103 -7.26 7.63 -16.98
N THR A 104 -7.31 8.94 -16.74
CA THR A 104 -8.54 9.73 -16.70
C THR A 104 -9.35 9.65 -18.00
N THR A 105 -8.70 9.41 -19.14
CA THR A 105 -9.40 9.27 -20.42
C THR A 105 -10.18 7.96 -20.43
N LEU A 106 -9.55 6.87 -20.00
CA LEU A 106 -10.19 5.56 -19.90
C LEU A 106 -11.28 5.54 -18.82
N ASP A 107 -11.08 6.19 -17.67
CA ASP A 107 -12.09 6.21 -16.59
C ASP A 107 -13.42 6.82 -17.03
N SER A 108 -13.36 7.82 -17.91
CA SER A 108 -14.54 8.50 -18.49
C SER A 108 -15.30 7.64 -19.51
N GLU A 109 -14.63 6.64 -20.07
CA GLU A 109 -15.19 5.79 -21.12
C GLU A 109 -16.04 4.65 -20.54
N THR A 110 -17.11 4.30 -21.26
CA THR A 110 -18.05 3.24 -20.84
C THR A 110 -18.01 2.00 -21.71
N TRP A 111 -17.29 2.03 -22.84
CA TRP A 111 -17.28 0.92 -23.81
C TRP A 111 -16.71 -0.38 -23.24
N HIS A 112 -15.79 -0.30 -22.27
CA HIS A 112 -15.19 -1.47 -21.61
C HIS A 112 -15.98 -1.94 -20.38
N LYS A 113 -16.96 -1.15 -19.90
CA LYS A 113 -17.77 -1.44 -18.71
C LYS A 113 -18.98 -2.30 -19.09
N GLU A 114 -18.73 -3.52 -19.53
CA GLU A 114 -19.79 -4.50 -19.73
C GLU A 114 -20.22 -5.11 -18.40
N LYS A 115 -21.54 -5.26 -18.22
CA LYS A 115 -22.09 -5.97 -17.06
C LYS A 115 -21.78 -7.47 -17.17
N ARG A 116 -20.65 -7.88 -16.61
CA ARG A 116 -20.27 -9.29 -16.52
C ARG A 116 -20.98 -9.94 -15.34
N TYR A 117 -21.53 -11.13 -15.57
CA TYR A 117 -22.03 -12.01 -14.52
C TYR A 117 -21.07 -13.19 -14.42
N PRO A 118 -19.93 -13.04 -13.73
CA PRO A 118 -18.99 -14.15 -13.59
C PRO A 118 -19.69 -15.30 -12.88
N SER A 119 -19.95 -16.39 -13.59
CA SER A 119 -20.44 -17.61 -12.97
C SER A 119 -19.26 -18.35 -12.38
N THR A 120 -19.20 -18.44 -11.05
CA THR A 120 -18.15 -19.19 -10.35
C THR A 120 -18.35 -20.70 -10.46
N LYS A 121 -19.53 -21.15 -10.87
CA LYS A 121 -19.89 -22.57 -11.01
C LYS A 121 -20.56 -22.81 -12.35
N SER A 122 -20.14 -23.86 -13.03
CA SER A 122 -20.93 -24.39 -14.15
C SER A 122 -22.19 -25.07 -13.62
N GLU A 123 -23.23 -25.19 -14.44
CA GLU A 123 -24.44 -25.95 -14.08
C GLU A 123 -24.10 -27.41 -13.73
N LEU A 124 -23.07 -27.99 -14.38
CA LEU A 124 -22.56 -29.32 -14.04
C LEU A 124 -21.94 -29.35 -12.64
N SER A 125 -21.12 -28.36 -12.29
CA SER A 125 -20.54 -28.25 -10.94
C SER A 125 -21.65 -28.14 -9.89
N ARG A 126 -22.70 -27.36 -10.19
CA ARG A 126 -23.88 -27.22 -9.32
C ARG A 126 -24.64 -28.54 -9.18
N TYR A 127 -24.85 -29.26 -10.27
CA TYR A 127 -25.48 -30.58 -10.27
C TYR A 127 -24.70 -31.58 -9.42
N VAL A 128 -23.38 -31.66 -9.64
CA VAL A 128 -22.51 -32.57 -8.88
C VAL A 128 -22.52 -32.23 -7.38
N GLU A 129 -22.50 -30.95 -7.01
CA GLU A 129 -22.65 -30.54 -5.59
C GLU A 129 -23.97 -31.01 -4.98
N ILE A 130 -25.08 -30.91 -5.74
CA ILE A 130 -26.39 -31.41 -5.30
C ILE A 130 -26.35 -32.94 -5.12
N CYS A 131 -25.72 -33.66 -6.04
CA CYS A 131 -25.54 -35.11 -5.95
C CYS A 131 -24.68 -35.50 -4.73
N MET A 132 -23.53 -34.86 -4.52
CA MET A 132 -22.66 -35.10 -3.35
C MET A 132 -23.34 -34.80 -2.00
N LYS A 133 -24.30 -33.86 -1.99
CA LYS A 133 -25.09 -33.52 -0.80
C LYS A 133 -26.16 -34.57 -0.50
N LYS A 134 -26.81 -35.12 -1.53
CA LYS A 134 -27.89 -36.11 -1.39
C LYS A 134 -27.38 -37.53 -1.19
N ASP A 135 -26.31 -37.91 -1.87
CA ASP A 135 -25.80 -39.27 -1.90
C ASP A 135 -24.30 -39.32 -1.55
N LYS A 136 -23.96 -40.18 -0.58
CA LYS A 136 -22.58 -40.39 -0.13
C LYS A 136 -21.72 -41.13 -1.16
N ALA A 137 -22.33 -41.88 -2.09
CA ALA A 137 -21.61 -42.59 -3.15
C ALA A 137 -20.89 -41.64 -4.13
N PHE A 138 -21.39 -40.41 -4.27
CA PHE A 138 -20.79 -39.38 -5.12
C PHE A 138 -19.63 -38.63 -4.46
N ARG A 139 -19.33 -38.88 -3.18
CA ARG A 139 -18.17 -38.29 -2.53
C ARG A 139 -16.92 -39.03 -3.01
N PRO A 140 -15.90 -38.33 -3.54
CA PRO A 140 -14.66 -39.01 -3.90
C PRO A 140 -14.09 -39.67 -2.64
N THR A 141 -13.94 -40.99 -2.68
CA THR A 141 -13.18 -41.73 -1.68
C THR A 141 -11.73 -41.32 -1.87
N ALA A 142 -11.17 -40.61 -0.88
CA ALA A 142 -9.74 -40.36 -0.84
C ALA A 142 -9.01 -41.71 -0.85
N TYR A 143 -8.26 -41.96 -1.93
CA TYR A 143 -7.27 -43.02 -1.99
C TYR A 143 -5.96 -42.54 -1.36
#